data_AF-A0A6J4PE07-F1
#
_entry.id   AF-A0A6J4PE07-F1
#
_cell.length_a   1.000
_cell.length_b   1.000
_cell.length_c   1.000
_cell.angle_alpha   90.00
_cell.angle_beta   90.00
_cell.angle_gamma   90.00
#
_symmetry.space_group_name_H-M   'P 1'
#
loop_
_entity.id
_entity.type
_entity.pdbx_description
1 polymer ?
#
loop_
_entity_poly.entity_id
_entity_poly.type
_entity_poly.pdbx_seq_one_letter_code
_entity_poly.pdbx_strand_id
1 'polypeptide(L)'
;GAADWANVKWGSIYHALRALTASGSLVDHDEVPGRTDYEITERGEAEFQKLLHEAVRRPHTRPDQLGAALTMLPALPRTEAVRLLRERLAALEEIRDKARAQLDEQVDRPHWTELYGLWQHTAAGGVVWTEGLIARLEAGAYAMAGEPGSPGRPGSWPALLE
;
A
#
# COMPACT_ATOMS: atom_id res chain seq x y z
N GLY A 1 15.38 -2.36 4.02
CA GLY A 1 14.71 -3.63 3.65
C GLY A 1 13.26 -3.64 4.11
N ALA A 2 12.53 -4.75 3.95
CA ALA A 2 11.09 -4.82 4.31
C ALA A 2 10.77 -4.43 5.77
N ALA A 3 11.71 -4.65 6.69
CA ALA A 3 11.62 -4.19 8.06
C ALA A 3 11.41 -2.66 8.20
N ASP A 4 12.00 -1.86 7.30
CA ASP A 4 12.01 -0.40 7.40
C ASP A 4 10.71 0.24 6.88
N TRP A 5 10.18 -0.26 5.75
CA TRP A 5 9.02 0.34 5.08
C TRP A 5 7.68 -0.32 5.43
N ALA A 6 7.68 -1.57 5.93
CA ALA A 6 6.46 -2.26 6.38
C ALA A 6 6.43 -2.55 7.89
N ASN A 7 7.43 -2.06 8.65
CA ASN A 7 7.51 -2.27 10.11
C ASN A 7 7.41 -3.77 10.50
N VAL A 8 7.99 -4.65 9.68
CA VAL A 8 7.95 -6.10 9.88
C VAL A 8 8.98 -6.52 10.92
N LYS A 9 8.52 -7.21 11.96
CA LYS A 9 9.40 -7.90 12.92
C LYS A 9 9.66 -9.32 12.39
N TRP A 10 10.90 -9.65 12.06
CA TRP A 10 11.24 -10.97 11.49
C TRP A 10 10.74 -12.15 12.35
N GLY A 11 10.80 -12.02 13.67
CA GLY A 11 10.28 -13.04 14.59
C GLY A 11 8.76 -13.26 14.52
N SER A 12 7.98 -12.27 14.07
CA SER A 12 6.53 -12.42 13.93
C SER A 12 6.10 -13.09 12.63
N ILE A 13 7.00 -13.27 11.65
CA ILE A 13 6.67 -13.89 10.36
C ILE A 13 6.19 -15.32 10.56
N TYR A 14 6.84 -16.12 11.41
CA TYR A 14 6.42 -17.49 11.69
C TYR A 14 5.03 -17.57 12.36
N HIS A 15 4.67 -16.56 13.15
CA HIS A 15 3.32 -16.48 13.71
C HIS A 15 2.30 -16.08 12.65
N ALA A 16 2.65 -15.14 11.77
CA ALA A 16 1.80 -14.72 10.65
C ALA A 16 1.56 -15.87 9.66
N LEU A 17 2.60 -16.61 9.27
CA LEU A 17 2.48 -17.77 8.37
C LEU A 17 1.53 -18.82 8.95
N ARG A 18 1.73 -19.22 10.21
CA ARG A 18 0.82 -20.16 10.90
C ARG A 18 -0.62 -19.65 10.97
N ALA A 19 -0.82 -18.36 11.26
CA ALA A 19 -2.16 -17.78 11.32
C ALA A 19 -2.82 -17.73 9.93
N LEU A 20 -2.07 -17.39 8.89
CA LEU A 20 -2.55 -17.35 7.51
C LEU A 20 -2.90 -18.75 7.00
N THR A 21 -2.09 -19.76 7.30
CA THR A 21 -2.42 -21.18 7.03
C THR A 21 -3.69 -21.61 7.77
N ALA A 22 -3.78 -21.35 9.08
CA ALA A 22 -4.96 -21.68 9.88
C ALA A 22 -6.25 -20.99 9.37
N SER A 23 -6.12 -19.79 8.79
CA SER A 23 -7.24 -19.04 8.18
C SER A 23 -7.60 -19.48 6.74
N GLY A 24 -6.87 -20.43 6.17
CA GLY A 24 -7.00 -20.91 4.80
C GLY A 24 -6.49 -19.93 3.74
N SER A 25 -5.69 -18.93 4.12
CA SER A 25 -5.08 -17.97 3.19
C SER A 25 -3.79 -18.50 2.57
N LEU A 26 -3.12 -19.43 3.26
CA LEU A 26 -1.96 -20.17 2.77
C LEU A 26 -2.22 -21.67 2.91
N VAL A 27 -1.50 -22.46 2.13
CA VAL A 27 -1.27 -23.89 2.35
C VAL A 27 0.23 -24.10 2.58
N ASP A 28 0.57 -24.94 3.55
CA ASP A 28 1.94 -25.33 3.84
C ASP A 28 2.26 -26.72 3.25
N HIS A 29 3.49 -26.84 2.77
CA HIS A 29 4.06 -28.06 2.21
C HIS A 29 5.30 -28.42 3.04
N ASP A 30 5.26 -29.53 3.78
CA ASP A 30 6.29 -29.97 4.72
C ASP A 30 7.02 -31.24 4.28
N GLU A 31 6.95 -31.56 2.99
CA GLU A 31 7.51 -32.77 2.38
C GLU A 31 9.05 -32.83 2.47
N VAL A 32 9.72 -31.67 2.61
CA VAL A 32 11.17 -31.56 2.71
C VAL A 32 11.60 -31.43 4.17
N PRO A 33 12.39 -32.36 4.73
CA PRO A 33 12.82 -32.29 6.12
C PRO A 33 13.53 -30.96 6.45
N GLY A 34 13.00 -30.25 7.45
CA GLY A 34 13.56 -28.97 7.91
C GLY A 34 13.19 -27.76 7.04
N ARG A 35 12.32 -27.92 6.04
CA ARG A 35 11.82 -26.84 5.20
C ARG A 35 10.29 -26.92 5.09
N THR A 36 9.63 -25.79 5.29
CA THR A 36 8.19 -25.65 5.02
C THR A 36 8.03 -24.62 3.92
N ASP A 37 7.52 -25.04 2.78
CA ASP A 37 7.19 -24.16 1.66
C ASP A 37 5.73 -23.71 1.85
N TYR A 38 5.44 -22.43 1.56
CA TYR A 38 4.09 -21.88 1.68
C TYR A 38 3.59 -21.42 0.32
N GLU A 39 2.36 -21.78 0.00
CA GLU A 39 1.69 -21.37 -1.22
C GLU A 39 0.43 -20.58 -0.89
N ILE A 40 0.20 -19.50 -1.63
CA ILE A 40 -1.00 -18.66 -1.46
C ILE A 40 -2.21 -19.36 -2.07
N THR A 41 -3.33 -19.38 -1.34
CA THR A 41 -4.58 -19.95 -1.84
C THR A 41 -5.37 -18.90 -2.65
N GLU A 42 -6.40 -19.31 -3.38
CA GLU A 42 -7.33 -18.37 -4.04
C GLU A 42 -7.97 -17.39 -3.03
N ARG A 43 -8.26 -17.87 -1.81
CA ARG A 43 -8.75 -17.04 -0.71
C ARG A 43 -7.70 -16.03 -0.26
N GLY A 44 -6.44 -16.48 -0.13
CA GLY A 44 -5.31 -15.61 0.20
C GLY A 44 -5.10 -14.53 -0.85
N GLU A 45 -5.15 -14.88 -2.13
CA GLU A 45 -5.04 -13.94 -3.25
C GLU A 45 -6.17 -12.90 -3.22
N ALA A 46 -7.41 -13.33 -3.00
CA ALA A 46 -8.54 -12.41 -2.90
C ALA A 46 -8.40 -11.42 -1.73
N GLU A 47 -7.94 -11.87 -0.56
CA GLU A 47 -7.69 -10.98 0.58
C GLU A 47 -6.48 -10.06 0.33
N PHE A 48 -5.41 -10.57 -0.29
CA PHE A 48 -4.26 -9.76 -0.70
C PHE A 48 -4.69 -8.62 -1.62
N GLN A 49 -5.44 -8.92 -2.69
CA GLN A 49 -5.93 -7.91 -3.63
C GLN A 49 -6.82 -6.86 -2.93
N LYS A 50 -7.71 -7.31 -2.05
CA LYS A 50 -8.55 -6.41 -1.23
C LYS A 50 -7.71 -5.47 -0.37
N LEU A 51 -6.71 -6.00 0.34
CA LEU A 51 -5.82 -5.20 1.19
C LEU A 51 -4.98 -4.22 0.37
N LEU A 52 -4.47 -4.66 -0.79
CA LEU A 52 -3.70 -3.82 -1.70
C LEU A 52 -4.55 -2.65 -2.23
N HIS A 53 -5.76 -2.93 -2.74
CA HIS A 53 -6.68 -1.89 -3.20
C HIS A 53 -7.00 -0.86 -2.12
N GLU A 54 -7.28 -1.34 -0.90
CA GLU A 54 -7.59 -0.47 0.24
C GLU A 54 -6.41 0.43 0.60
N ALA A 55 -5.21 -0.14 0.70
CA ALA A 55 -4.01 0.58 1.09
C ALA A 55 -3.57 1.62 0.04
N VAL A 56 -3.79 1.35 -1.25
CA VAL A 56 -3.56 2.33 -2.33
C VAL A 56 -4.58 3.46 -2.26
N ARG A 57 -5.88 3.14 -2.25
CA ARG A 57 -6.95 4.14 -2.42
C ARG A 57 -7.16 5.05 -1.21
N ARG A 58 -6.86 4.58 0.02
CA ARG A 58 -7.13 5.38 1.23
C ARG A 58 -5.86 6.01 1.81
N PRO A 59 -5.85 7.33 2.07
CA PRO A 59 -4.80 7.94 2.89
C PRO A 59 -4.96 7.50 4.35
N HIS A 60 -4.28 6.41 4.71
CA HIS A 60 -4.25 5.89 6.07
C HIS A 60 -3.34 6.73 6.98
N THR A 61 -3.66 6.76 8.27
CA THR A 61 -2.78 7.33 9.32
C THR A 61 -1.51 6.51 9.54
N ARG A 62 -1.50 5.27 9.05
CA ARG A 62 -0.41 4.30 9.16
C ARG A 62 0.45 4.31 7.90
N PRO A 63 1.66 4.91 7.92
CA PRO A 63 2.49 5.04 6.73
C PRO A 63 3.01 3.69 6.20
N ASP A 64 3.12 2.69 7.06
CA ASP A 64 3.56 1.33 6.72
C ASP A 64 2.62 0.61 5.74
N GLN A 65 1.31 0.93 5.76
CA GLN A 65 0.35 0.33 4.84
C GLN A 65 0.56 0.79 3.40
N LEU A 66 0.75 2.11 3.21
CA LEU A 66 1.07 2.63 1.89
C LEU A 66 2.45 2.14 1.43
N GLY A 67 3.43 2.13 2.33
CA GLY A 67 4.76 1.59 2.04
C GLY A 67 4.69 0.16 1.49
N ALA A 68 3.94 -0.72 2.15
CA ALA A 68 3.72 -2.08 1.69
C ALA A 68 2.93 -2.17 0.38
N ALA A 69 1.90 -1.34 0.21
CA ALA A 69 1.15 -1.30 -1.03
C ALA A 69 2.01 -0.89 -2.23
N LEU A 70 2.95 0.03 -2.03
CA LEU A 70 3.83 0.51 -3.09
C LEU A 70 4.84 -0.54 -3.56
N THR A 71 5.36 -1.38 -2.66
CA THR A 71 6.26 -2.46 -3.06
C THR A 71 5.55 -3.57 -3.81
N MET A 72 4.23 -3.70 -3.61
CA MET A 72 3.36 -4.67 -4.27
C MET A 72 2.52 -4.06 -5.40
N LEU A 73 2.68 -2.77 -5.71
CA LEU A 73 1.85 -2.03 -6.66
C LEU A 73 1.81 -2.66 -8.07
N PRO A 74 2.91 -3.22 -8.62
CA PRO A 74 2.89 -3.92 -9.89
C PRO A 74 1.98 -5.17 -9.95
N ALA A 75 1.46 -5.65 -8.82
CA ALA A 75 0.45 -6.71 -8.79
C ALA A 75 -0.94 -6.23 -9.28
N LEU A 76 -1.13 -4.92 -9.46
CA LEU A 76 -2.35 -4.34 -10.05
C LEU A 76 -2.17 -4.07 -11.55
N PRO A 77 -3.24 -4.16 -12.36
CA PRO A 77 -3.27 -3.55 -13.69
C PRO A 77 -3.05 -2.04 -13.60
N ARG A 78 -2.32 -1.45 -14.56
CA ARG A 78 -2.04 0.01 -14.53
C ARG A 78 -3.30 0.86 -14.40
N THR A 79 -4.32 0.56 -15.20
CA THR A 79 -5.58 1.31 -15.21
C THR A 79 -6.27 1.29 -13.85
N GLU A 80 -6.20 0.15 -13.15
CA GLU A 80 -6.76 -0.02 -11.82
C GLU A 80 -5.95 0.72 -10.76
N ALA A 81 -4.61 0.62 -10.79
CA ALA A 81 -3.74 1.37 -9.90
C ALA A 81 -3.96 2.90 -10.03
N VAL A 82 -4.05 3.41 -11.26
CA VAL A 82 -4.35 4.82 -11.53
C VAL A 82 -5.74 5.20 -11.01
N ARG A 83 -6.75 4.35 -11.20
CA ARG A 83 -8.11 4.59 -10.69
C ARG A 83 -8.13 4.74 -9.16
N LEU A 84 -7.46 3.84 -8.44
CA LEU A 84 -7.36 3.88 -6.97
C LEU A 84 -6.55 5.08 -6.47
N LEU A 85 -5.48 5.44 -7.17
CA LEU A 85 -4.71 6.64 -6.83
C LEU A 85 -5.50 7.93 -7.06
N ARG A 86 -6.42 7.97 -8.04
CA ARG A 86 -7.36 9.09 -8.21
C ARG A 86 -8.37 9.17 -7.06
N GLU A 87 -8.86 8.04 -6.55
CA GLU A 87 -9.66 8.04 -5.31
C GLU A 87 -8.86 8.58 -4.12
N ARG A 88 -7.60 8.14 -3.99
CA ARG A 88 -6.68 8.63 -2.96
C ARG A 88 -6.48 10.14 -3.06
N LEU A 89 -6.26 10.63 -4.28
CA LEU A 89 -6.07 12.05 -4.57
C LEU A 89 -7.27 12.85 -4.08
N ALA A 90 -8.48 12.47 -4.47
CA ALA A 90 -9.71 13.14 -4.06
C ALA A 90 -9.87 13.16 -2.51
N ALA A 91 -9.56 12.05 -1.84
CA ALA A 91 -9.61 11.99 -0.38
C ALA A 91 -8.57 12.93 0.28
N LEU A 92 -7.36 13.01 -0.27
CA LEU A 92 -6.31 13.92 0.22
C LEU A 92 -6.68 15.39 0.00
N GLU A 93 -7.28 15.73 -1.14
CA GLU A 93 -7.78 17.06 -1.43
C GLU A 93 -8.90 17.46 -0.44
N GLU A 94 -9.83 16.55 -0.16
CA GLU A 94 -10.88 16.77 0.82
C GLU A 94 -10.31 17.01 2.23
N ILE A 95 -9.32 16.23 2.66
CA ILE A 95 -8.65 16.42 3.96
C ILE A 95 -7.94 17.77 4.00
N ARG A 96 -7.18 18.12 2.95
CA ARG A 96 -6.47 19.40 2.83
C ARG A 96 -7.44 20.57 2.93
N ASP A 97 -8.55 20.52 2.19
CA ASP A 97 -9.48 21.62 2.08
C ASP A 97 -10.30 21.81 3.36
N LYS A 98 -10.67 20.71 4.04
CA LYS A 98 -11.26 20.76 5.39
C LYS A 98 -10.30 21.36 6.41
N ALA A 99 -9.04 20.93 6.41
CA ALA A 99 -8.04 21.47 7.33
C ALA A 99 -7.80 22.98 7.09
N ARG A 100 -7.76 23.41 5.83
CA ARG A 100 -7.69 24.84 5.47
C ARG A 100 -8.90 25.62 5.99
N ALA A 101 -10.11 25.12 5.77
CA ALA A 101 -11.33 25.80 6.25
C ALA A 101 -11.33 25.98 7.78
N GLN A 102 -10.84 24.98 8.53
CA GLN A 102 -10.72 25.08 10.00
C GLN A 102 -9.70 26.13 10.45
N LEU A 103 -8.64 26.38 9.66
CA LEU A 103 -7.68 27.46 9.94
C LEU A 103 -8.31 28.84 9.71
N ASP A 104 -9.15 28.97 8.68
CA ASP A 104 -9.81 30.23 8.33
C ASP A 104 -10.90 30.63 9.36
N GLU A 105 -11.54 29.66 10.02
CA GLU A 105 -12.66 29.86 10.95
C GLU A 105 -12.30 30.47 12.33
N GLN A 106 -11.09 31.01 12.53
CA GLN A 106 -10.63 31.59 13.81
C GLN A 106 -10.92 30.69 15.02
N VAL A 107 -10.08 29.68 15.21
CA VAL A 107 -10.26 28.73 16.30
C VAL A 107 -10.09 29.42 17.67
N ASP A 108 -11.08 29.27 18.56
CA ASP A 108 -11.08 29.76 19.97
C ASP A 108 -9.87 29.26 20.80
N ARG A 109 -9.10 28.32 20.26
CA ARG A 109 -7.92 27.69 20.87
C ARG A 109 -6.72 27.90 19.95
N PRO A 110 -5.82 28.87 20.23
CA PRO A 110 -4.69 29.18 19.34
C PRO A 110 -3.76 28.00 19.01
N HIS A 111 -3.62 27.03 19.92
CA HIS A 111 -2.78 25.85 19.69
C HIS A 111 -3.38 24.83 18.69
N TRP A 112 -4.67 24.95 18.35
CA TRP A 112 -5.29 24.07 17.35
C TRP A 112 -4.86 24.41 15.93
N THR A 113 -4.38 25.63 15.69
CA THR A 113 -3.75 26.04 14.43
C THR A 113 -2.60 25.10 14.05
N GLU A 114 -1.84 24.59 15.02
CA GLU A 114 -0.76 23.62 14.78
C GLU A 114 -1.30 22.26 14.29
N LEU A 115 -2.43 21.80 14.84
CA LEU A 115 -3.07 20.54 14.43
C LEU A 115 -3.59 20.62 13.00
N TYR A 116 -4.37 21.66 12.69
CA TYR A 116 -4.94 21.83 11.35
C TYR A 116 -3.85 22.17 10.33
N GLY A 117 -2.83 22.93 10.71
CA GLY A 117 -1.64 23.18 9.90
C GLY A 117 -0.92 21.88 9.55
N LEU A 118 -0.67 21.00 10.53
CA LEU A 118 -0.07 19.69 10.28
C LEU A 118 -0.89 18.86 9.30
N TRP A 119 -2.22 18.81 9.47
CA TRP A 119 -3.10 18.06 8.57
C TRP A 119 -3.11 18.64 7.15
N GLN A 120 -3.20 19.96 7.02
CA GLN A 120 -3.16 20.64 5.72
C GLN A 120 -1.83 20.37 5.00
N HIS A 121 -0.69 20.53 5.67
CA HIS A 121 0.63 20.29 5.08
C HIS A 121 0.82 18.82 4.68
N THR A 122 0.43 17.90 5.55
CA THR A 122 0.52 16.45 5.28
C THR A 122 -0.32 16.08 4.06
N ALA A 123 -1.56 16.56 4.00
CA ALA A 123 -2.48 16.28 2.90
C ALA A 123 -2.00 16.92 1.59
N ALA A 124 -1.55 18.18 1.61
CA ALA A 124 -1.00 18.87 0.45
C ALA A 124 0.24 18.15 -0.12
N GLY A 125 1.17 17.70 0.74
CA GLY A 125 2.31 16.88 0.30
C GLY A 125 1.85 15.56 -0.33
N GLY A 126 0.83 14.93 0.27
CA GLY A 126 0.21 13.72 -0.27
C GLY A 126 -0.41 13.93 -1.66
N VAL A 127 -1.11 15.04 -1.89
CA VAL A 127 -1.70 15.42 -3.19
C VAL A 127 -0.60 15.46 -4.26
N VAL A 128 0.42 16.29 -4.04
CA VAL A 128 1.53 16.50 -5.00
C VAL A 128 2.22 15.19 -5.33
N TRP A 129 2.51 14.36 -4.32
CA TRP A 129 3.16 13.08 -4.54
C TRP A 129 2.27 12.09 -5.32
N THR A 130 0.96 12.06 -5.00
CA THR A 130 -0.01 11.15 -5.64
C THR A 130 -0.21 11.52 -7.11
N GLU A 131 -0.33 12.81 -7.44
CA GLU A 131 -0.38 13.31 -8.83
C GLU A 131 0.88 12.90 -9.61
N GLY A 132 2.05 13.12 -9.01
CA GLY A 132 3.31 12.72 -9.63
C GLY A 132 3.42 11.21 -9.86
N LEU A 133 2.89 10.40 -8.94
CA LEU A 133 2.85 8.94 -9.11
C LEU A 133 1.91 8.53 -10.25
N ILE A 134 0.71 9.12 -10.31
CA ILE A 134 -0.25 8.88 -11.41
C ILE A 134 0.42 9.19 -12.76
N ALA A 135 1.04 10.36 -12.89
CA ALA A 135 1.70 10.77 -14.13
C ALA A 135 2.82 9.79 -14.53
N ARG A 136 3.63 9.31 -13.58
CA ARG A 136 4.67 8.30 -13.86
C ARG A 136 4.07 6.96 -14.30
N LEU A 137 2.98 6.51 -13.67
CA LEU A 137 2.31 5.28 -14.06
C LEU A 137 1.74 5.39 -15.48
N GLU A 138 1.04 6.48 -15.79
CA GLU A 138 0.48 6.74 -17.13
C GLU A 138 1.56 6.83 -18.21
N ALA A 139 2.75 7.36 -17.87
CA ALA A 139 3.92 7.39 -18.74
C ALA A 139 4.66 6.04 -18.86
N GLY A 140 4.22 4.99 -18.16
CA GLY A 140 4.83 3.66 -18.24
C GLY A 140 6.17 3.53 -17.52
N ALA A 141 6.36 4.22 -16.39
CA ALA A 141 7.62 4.21 -15.63
C ALA A 141 8.12 2.80 -15.22
N TYR A 142 7.22 1.81 -15.10
CA TYR A 142 7.52 0.41 -14.89
C TYR A 142 6.36 -0.48 -15.36
N ALA A 143 6.68 -1.76 -15.58
CA ALA A 143 5.72 -2.77 -16.00
C ALA A 143 4.76 -3.14 -14.86
N MET A 144 3.47 -3.20 -15.17
CA MET A 144 2.37 -3.52 -14.25
C MET A 144 1.74 -4.86 -14.61
N ALA A 145 0.82 -5.37 -13.81
CA ALA A 145 0.20 -6.67 -14.07
C ALA A 145 -0.46 -6.70 -15.47
N GLY A 146 -0.16 -7.76 -16.23
CA GLY A 146 -0.66 -7.96 -17.60
C GLY A 146 0.23 -7.38 -18.70
N GLU A 147 1.39 -6.80 -18.36
CA GLU A 147 2.30 -6.19 -19.34
C GLU A 147 3.60 -6.97 -19.55
N PRO A 148 4.27 -6.81 -20.71
CA PRO A 148 5.59 -7.37 -20.93
C PRO A 148 6.59 -6.91 -19.86
N GLY A 149 7.33 -7.85 -19.27
CA GLY A 149 8.30 -7.54 -18.22
C GLY A 149 7.68 -7.23 -16.85
N SER A 150 6.37 -7.42 -16.68
CA SER A 150 5.73 -7.41 -15.37
C SER A 150 6.39 -8.46 -14.47
N PRO A 151 6.63 -8.15 -13.18
CA PRO A 151 7.09 -9.16 -12.23
C PRO A 151 6.08 -10.30 -12.01
N GLY A 152 4.87 -10.17 -12.58
CA GLY A 152 3.86 -11.20 -12.62
C GLY A 152 2.97 -11.19 -11.38
N ARG A 153 2.44 -12.36 -11.03
CA ARG A 153 1.65 -12.53 -9.81
C ARG A 153 2.55 -12.38 -8.59
N PRO A 154 2.03 -11.91 -7.43
CA PRO A 154 2.74 -12.01 -6.16
C PRO A 154 3.37 -13.42 -5.99
N GLY A 155 4.68 -13.47 -5.72
CA GLY A 155 5.42 -14.74 -5.62
C GLY A 155 6.01 -15.31 -6.93
N SER A 156 5.61 -14.82 -8.12
CA SER A 156 6.24 -15.21 -9.40
C SER A 156 7.41 -14.31 -9.82
N TRP A 157 7.89 -13.48 -8.89
CA TRP A 157 8.85 -12.43 -9.18
C TRP A 157 10.20 -13.11 -9.42
N PRO A 158 10.87 -12.88 -10.56
CA PRO A 158 12.21 -13.40 -10.74
C PRO A 158 13.05 -12.91 -9.57
N ALA A 159 13.88 -13.80 -9.01
CA ALA A 159 14.87 -13.39 -8.02
C ALA A 159 15.60 -12.17 -8.59
N LEU A 160 15.62 -11.07 -7.84
CA LEU A 160 16.49 -9.96 -8.15
C LEU A 160 17.90 -10.56 -8.16
N LEU A 161 18.44 -10.80 -9.35
CA LEU A 161 19.82 -11.26 -9.52
C LEU A 161 20.70 -10.25 -8.77
N GLU A 162 21.60 -10.80 -7.95
CA GLU A 162 22.57 -10.03 -7.15
C GLU A 162 23.39 -9.02 -7.97
#